data_AF-A0A1E3NQ34-F1
#
_entry.id   AF-A0A1E3NQ34-F1
#
_cell.length_a   1.000
_cell.length_b   1.000
_cell.length_c   1.000
_cell.angle_alpha   90.00
_cell.angle_beta   90.00
_cell.angle_gamma   90.00
#
_symmetry.space_group_name_H-M   'P 1'
#
loop_
_entity.id
_entity.type
_entity.pdbx_description
1 polymer ?
#
loop_
_entity_poly.entity_id
_entity_poly.type
_entity_poly.pdbx_seq_one_letter_code
_entity_poly.pdbx_strand_id
1 'polypeptide(L)'
;MALGYLLFLVNGLSSTATSKAISEFYRFNPHTRGTNPYDYKTTADRLSKSFPYDDSPRRIDKNIFQMWKVPITDPDFPHRNLVSKWRNENPTYKYNLLTDAEIHDKLVMHFSNTVPEVVEAFDLMPNKIIQSDFARYLLIFLFGGLYSDIDTRLEKPVDTWFDSDRNVGFVVAIEEDMNVENWEHYMSRRIQFEQWTFKAKPRHPILRKLIAKIVETTFNAAKNNKLQAYYKDFKGVDKCSSVDIMEWTGPVVWTDTIYGHLNSLENPTIVDIDSTRSITGELYGPPLDKEQLISWKFFTGLVAPVMVDDVVIYPKASFREDTENNCGKYCYIFHEFGGSWKNNGKGEIKPKDGLLEDEDVAPQQKKKLVKRGLFSDDSDCDHPYSPVR
;
A
#
# COMPACT_ATOMS: atom_id res chain seq x y z
N MET A 1 29.65 31.93 17.47
CA MET A 1 30.79 32.12 16.54
C MET A 1 31.83 30.98 16.54
N ALA A 2 31.73 29.95 17.39
CA ALA A 2 32.67 28.81 17.40
C ALA A 2 32.24 27.58 16.58
N LEU A 3 30.97 27.46 16.17
CA LEU A 3 30.47 26.31 15.38
C LEU A 3 30.77 26.40 13.87
N GLY A 4 31.10 27.58 13.36
CA GLY A 4 31.34 27.79 11.93
C GLY A 4 32.73 27.36 11.44
N TYR A 5 33.68 27.17 12.35
CA TYR A 5 35.09 26.90 12.00
C TYR A 5 35.40 25.40 11.83
N LEU A 6 34.57 24.50 12.38
CA LEU A 6 34.82 23.05 12.26
C LEU A 6 34.43 22.49 10.87
N LEU A 7 33.53 23.17 10.14
CA LEU A 7 33.05 22.74 8.82
C LEU A 7 34.03 23.07 7.68
N PHE A 8 35.08 23.86 7.93
CA PHE A 8 36.07 24.23 6.90
C PHE A 8 37.30 23.30 6.84
N LEU A 9 37.47 22.38 7.80
CA LEU A 9 38.66 21.53 7.90
C LEU A 9 38.49 20.10 7.38
N VAL A 10 37.36 19.75 6.75
CA VAL A 10 37.10 18.38 6.26
C VAL A 10 37.21 18.25 4.73
N ASN A 11 37.86 19.19 4.06
CA ASN A 11 38.12 19.12 2.61
C ASN A 11 39.33 18.24 2.24
N GLY A 12 39.80 17.36 3.13
CA GLY A 12 41.03 16.58 2.93
C GLY A 12 40.95 15.08 3.23
N LEU A 13 39.77 14.52 3.50
CA LEU A 13 39.61 13.10 3.81
C LEU A 13 38.79 12.39 2.72
N SER A 14 39.15 11.14 2.42
CA SER A 14 38.46 10.34 1.40
C SER A 14 36.96 10.29 1.67
N SER A 15 36.17 10.29 0.60
CA SER A 15 34.70 10.32 0.63
C SER A 15 34.07 9.29 1.57
N THR A 16 34.74 8.16 1.79
CA THR A 16 34.28 7.06 2.66
C THR A 16 34.44 7.34 4.15
N ALA A 17 35.55 7.96 4.60
CA ALA A 17 35.74 8.31 6.01
C ALA A 17 34.81 9.44 6.44
N THR A 18 34.63 10.43 5.57
CA THR A 18 33.71 11.56 5.77
C THR A 18 32.26 11.08 5.80
N SER A 19 31.87 10.14 4.91
CA SER A 19 30.53 9.55 4.92
C SER A 19 30.25 8.75 6.19
N LYS A 20 31.23 8.01 6.71
CA LYS A 20 31.07 7.21 7.94
C LYS A 20 30.95 8.11 9.17
N ALA A 21 31.77 9.15 9.27
CA ALA A 21 31.70 10.12 10.37
C ALA A 21 30.37 10.90 10.38
N ILE A 22 29.82 11.24 9.20
CA ILE A 22 28.52 11.89 9.08
C ILE A 22 27.39 10.94 9.48
N SER A 23 27.44 9.67 9.07
CA SER A 23 26.46 8.64 9.46
C SER A 23 26.48 8.40 10.97
N GLU A 24 27.66 8.23 11.57
CA GLU A 24 27.80 8.08 13.03
C GLU A 24 27.33 9.34 13.76
N PHE A 25 27.64 10.53 13.26
CA PHE A 25 27.16 11.78 13.84
C PHE A 25 25.64 11.86 13.89
N TYR A 26 24.92 11.50 12.82
CA TYR A 26 23.46 11.49 12.81
C TYR A 26 22.87 10.37 13.67
N ARG A 27 23.53 9.20 13.70
CA ARG A 27 23.15 8.08 14.57
C ARG A 27 23.18 8.47 16.05
N PHE A 28 24.17 9.28 16.47
CA PHE A 28 24.33 9.70 17.86
C PHE A 28 23.73 11.07 18.17
N ASN A 29 23.33 11.84 17.16
CA ASN A 29 22.74 13.17 17.31
C ASN A 29 21.55 13.35 16.34
N PRO A 30 20.44 12.61 16.53
CA PRO A 30 19.29 12.65 15.63
C PRO A 30 18.62 14.03 15.55
N HIS A 31 18.95 14.95 16.46
CA HIS A 31 18.41 16.30 16.53
C HIS A 31 19.33 17.41 15.99
N THR A 32 20.55 17.11 15.51
CA THR A 32 21.56 18.15 15.18
C THR A 32 21.69 18.51 13.70
N ARG A 33 20.60 18.41 12.94
CA ARG A 33 20.29 19.45 11.94
C ARG A 33 18.88 19.92 12.19
N GLY A 34 18.69 21.23 12.31
CA GLY A 34 17.43 21.91 12.64
C GLY A 34 16.30 21.75 11.62
N THR A 35 16.03 20.53 11.16
CA THR A 35 14.87 20.09 10.42
C THR A 35 14.38 18.83 11.11
N ASN A 36 13.16 18.86 11.61
CA ASN A 36 12.46 17.72 12.17
C ASN A 36 12.76 16.43 11.34
N PRO A 37 13.39 15.38 11.91
CA PRO A 37 13.62 14.13 11.18
C PRO A 37 12.32 13.40 10.78
N TYR A 38 11.17 13.93 11.22
CA TYR A 38 9.84 13.34 11.07
C TYR A 38 8.95 14.04 10.04
N ASP A 39 9.45 15.07 9.34
CA ASP A 39 8.67 15.80 8.34
C ASP A 39 8.69 15.11 6.97
N TYR A 40 7.52 15.01 6.33
CA TYR A 40 7.34 14.36 5.04
C TYR A 40 8.39 14.77 3.99
N LYS A 41 8.67 16.08 3.87
CA LYS A 41 9.58 16.59 2.84
C LYS A 41 11.00 16.11 3.05
N THR A 42 11.44 16.05 4.31
CA THR A 42 12.79 15.59 4.67
C THR A 42 12.99 14.13 4.30
N THR A 43 12.04 13.26 4.68
CA THR A 43 12.10 11.83 4.37
C THR A 43 12.03 11.59 2.86
N ALA A 44 11.11 12.26 2.16
CA ALA A 44 10.96 12.15 0.71
C ALA A 44 12.24 12.58 -0.03
N ASP A 45 12.87 13.69 0.39
CA ASP A 45 14.12 14.18 -0.19
C ASP A 45 15.28 13.20 0.03
N ARG A 46 15.41 12.63 1.23
CA ARG A 46 16.47 11.65 1.55
C ARG A 46 16.28 10.34 0.79
N LEU A 47 15.04 9.84 0.70
CA LEU A 47 14.70 8.70 -0.14
C LEU A 47 15.05 8.98 -1.61
N SER A 48 14.72 10.16 -2.13
CA SER A 48 15.03 10.51 -3.52
C SER A 48 16.53 10.51 -3.83
N LYS A 49 17.35 10.99 -2.88
CA LYS A 49 18.81 11.10 -3.04
C LYS A 49 19.50 9.75 -2.89
N SER A 50 19.07 8.95 -1.93
CA SER A 50 19.71 7.65 -1.62
C SER A 50 19.21 6.54 -2.54
N PHE A 51 17.97 6.66 -3.04
CA PHE A 51 17.28 5.68 -3.86
C PHE A 51 16.62 6.37 -5.06
N PRO A 52 17.39 6.82 -6.07
CA PRO A 52 16.84 7.49 -7.24
C PRO A 52 15.99 6.53 -8.08
N TYR A 53 14.86 7.04 -8.59
CA TYR A 53 14.02 6.37 -9.56
C TYR A 53 14.69 6.37 -10.94
N ASP A 54 14.64 5.24 -11.64
CA ASP A 54 15.12 5.11 -13.00
C ASP A 54 13.91 5.04 -13.94
N ASP A 55 13.70 6.13 -14.67
CA ASP A 55 12.62 6.32 -15.64
C ASP A 55 12.95 5.80 -17.05
N SER A 56 14.09 5.10 -17.22
CA SER A 56 14.41 4.44 -18.49
C SER A 56 13.30 3.46 -18.92
N PRO A 57 13.16 3.16 -20.23
CA PRO A 57 12.10 2.31 -20.79
C PRO A 57 12.21 0.81 -20.43
N ARG A 58 12.88 0.48 -19.32
CA ARG A 58 12.97 -0.88 -18.79
C ARG A 58 11.60 -1.33 -18.28
N ARG A 59 11.31 -2.62 -18.39
CA ARG A 59 10.11 -3.24 -17.81
C ARG A 59 10.23 -3.30 -16.29
N ILE A 60 9.10 -3.43 -15.61
CA ILE A 60 9.06 -3.77 -14.18
C ILE A 60 9.79 -5.12 -13.97
N ASP A 61 10.64 -5.19 -12.95
CA ASP A 61 11.43 -6.39 -12.65
C ASP A 61 10.53 -7.61 -12.37
N LYS A 62 10.93 -8.79 -12.86
CA LYS A 62 10.19 -10.04 -12.64
C LYS A 62 10.46 -10.64 -11.24
N ASN A 63 10.11 -9.90 -10.20
CA ASN A 63 10.09 -10.38 -8.82
C ASN A 63 8.64 -10.52 -8.35
N ILE A 64 8.34 -11.60 -7.62
CA ILE A 64 7.10 -11.74 -6.86
C ILE A 64 7.48 -11.80 -5.38
N PHE A 65 6.83 -10.98 -4.57
CA PHE A 65 6.96 -10.96 -3.12
C PHE A 65 5.62 -11.36 -2.49
N GLN A 66 5.67 -12.37 -1.64
CA GLN A 66 4.64 -12.65 -0.65
C GLN A 66 5.31 -12.73 0.73
N MET A 67 4.56 -12.51 1.80
CA MET A 67 5.11 -12.54 3.15
C MET A 67 4.19 -13.25 4.13
N TRP A 68 4.81 -13.90 5.11
CA TRP A 68 4.07 -14.44 6.25
C TRP A 68 4.92 -14.43 7.51
N LYS A 69 4.31 -14.72 8.66
CA LYS A 69 4.97 -14.65 9.96
C LYS A 69 6.10 -15.68 10.12
N VAL A 70 5.90 -16.88 9.57
CA VAL A 70 6.75 -18.07 9.76
C VAL A 70 7.16 -18.66 8.40
N PRO A 71 8.23 -19.47 8.32
CA PRO A 71 8.64 -20.09 7.05
C PRO A 71 7.62 -21.14 6.57
N ILE A 72 7.62 -21.44 5.27
CA ILE A 72 6.68 -22.41 4.65
C ILE A 72 6.76 -23.83 5.23
N THR A 73 7.91 -24.19 5.78
CA THR A 73 8.17 -25.48 6.45
C THR A 73 7.54 -25.57 7.83
N ASP A 74 7.16 -24.44 8.43
CA ASP A 74 6.48 -24.40 9.72
C ASP A 74 5.08 -25.03 9.60
N PRO A 75 4.66 -25.95 10.48
CA PRO A 75 3.33 -26.57 10.45
C PRO A 75 2.18 -25.57 10.42
N ASP A 76 2.33 -24.40 11.06
CA ASP A 76 1.29 -23.38 11.18
C ASP A 76 1.16 -22.47 9.95
N PHE A 77 2.03 -22.61 8.95
CA PHE A 77 1.96 -21.83 7.71
C PHE A 77 0.66 -22.11 6.92
N PRO A 78 -0.18 -21.11 6.61
CA PRO A 78 -1.44 -21.28 5.87
C PRO A 78 -1.22 -21.24 4.36
N HIS A 79 -2.26 -21.48 3.56
CA HIS A 79 -2.28 -21.16 2.12
C HIS A 79 -1.13 -21.75 1.27
N ARG A 80 -0.54 -22.89 1.68
CA ARG A 80 0.59 -23.53 0.96
C ARG A 80 0.28 -23.83 -0.50
N ASN A 81 -0.97 -24.20 -0.79
CA ASN A 81 -1.48 -24.43 -2.13
C ASN A 81 -1.45 -23.14 -2.98
N LEU A 82 -1.88 -22.00 -2.44
CA LEU A 82 -1.86 -20.71 -3.14
C LEU A 82 -0.42 -20.27 -3.43
N VAL A 83 0.46 -20.35 -2.43
CA VAL A 83 1.91 -20.09 -2.57
C VAL A 83 2.54 -20.97 -3.65
N SER A 84 2.21 -22.27 -3.65
CA SER A 84 2.72 -23.21 -4.67
C SER A 84 2.21 -22.86 -6.07
N LYS A 85 0.93 -22.46 -6.19
CA LYS A 85 0.35 -22.02 -7.46
C LYS A 85 1.07 -20.79 -8.01
N TRP A 86 1.22 -19.74 -7.18
CA TRP A 86 1.95 -18.53 -7.55
C TRP A 86 3.37 -18.82 -8.01
N ARG A 87 4.09 -19.70 -7.30
CA ARG A 87 5.45 -20.09 -7.67
C ARG A 87 5.51 -20.87 -8.98
N ASN A 88 4.64 -21.87 -9.16
CA ASN A 88 4.72 -22.80 -10.28
C ASN A 88 4.20 -22.19 -11.59
N GLU A 89 3.19 -21.33 -11.53
CA GLU A 89 2.60 -20.70 -12.72
C GLU A 89 3.36 -19.46 -13.20
N ASN A 90 4.33 -18.98 -12.43
CA ASN A 90 5.20 -17.85 -12.81
C ASN A 90 6.69 -18.26 -12.86
N PRO A 91 7.08 -19.25 -13.69
CA PRO A 91 8.45 -19.78 -13.70
C PRO A 91 9.50 -18.77 -14.17
N THR A 92 9.08 -17.70 -14.85
CA THR A 92 9.92 -16.59 -15.31
C THR A 92 10.18 -15.53 -14.23
N TYR A 93 9.51 -15.62 -13.08
CA TYR A 93 9.65 -14.69 -11.97
C TYR A 93 10.53 -15.29 -10.88
N LYS A 94 11.35 -14.44 -10.27
CA LYS A 94 11.97 -14.76 -8.99
C LYS A 94 10.89 -14.67 -7.91
N TYR A 95 10.48 -15.81 -7.38
CA TYR A 95 9.52 -15.89 -6.29
C TYR A 95 10.22 -15.75 -4.93
N ASN A 96 9.80 -14.78 -4.12
CA ASN A 96 10.33 -14.48 -2.79
C ASN A 96 9.20 -14.60 -1.77
N LEU A 97 9.30 -15.58 -0.87
CA LEU A 97 8.44 -15.70 0.30
C LEU A 97 9.28 -15.37 1.52
N LEU A 98 8.98 -14.25 2.17
CA LEU A 98 9.78 -13.72 3.28
C LEU A 98 9.03 -13.81 4.60
N THR A 99 9.77 -14.12 5.65
CA THR A 99 9.31 -14.04 7.04
C THR A 99 9.40 -12.62 7.59
N ASP A 100 8.66 -12.32 8.66
CA ASP A 100 8.75 -11.03 9.38
C ASP A 100 10.21 -10.68 9.74
N ALA A 101 11.00 -11.65 10.18
CA ALA A 101 12.41 -11.46 10.56
C ALA A 101 13.28 -11.13 9.33
N GLU A 102 13.14 -11.87 8.24
CA GLU A 102 13.89 -11.61 7.00
C GLU A 102 13.54 -10.26 6.37
N ILE A 103 12.28 -9.81 6.52
CA ILE A 103 11.86 -8.47 6.10
C ILE A 103 12.60 -7.43 6.92
N HIS A 104 12.51 -7.51 8.26
CA HIS A 104 13.15 -6.54 9.14
C HIS A 104 14.68 -6.45 8.88
N ASP A 105 15.37 -7.58 8.72
CA ASP A 105 16.79 -7.61 8.40
C ASP A 105 17.13 -6.89 7.08
N LYS A 106 16.28 -7.05 6.05
CA LYS A 106 16.43 -6.31 4.79
C LYS A 106 16.22 -4.81 5.00
N LEU A 107 15.21 -4.41 5.78
CA LEU A 107 14.95 -2.99 6.04
C LEU A 107 16.14 -2.34 6.74
N VAL A 108 16.66 -2.95 7.81
CA VAL A 108 17.86 -2.49 8.52
C VAL A 108 19.05 -2.38 7.57
N MET A 109 19.31 -3.43 6.78
CA MET A 109 20.44 -3.46 5.84
C MET A 109 20.39 -2.31 4.82
N HIS A 110 19.20 -1.99 4.30
CA HIS A 110 19.05 -1.01 3.22
C HIS A 110 18.93 0.43 3.72
N PHE A 111 18.26 0.67 4.86
CA PHE A 111 17.87 2.02 5.28
C PHE A 111 18.70 2.60 6.42
N SER A 112 19.28 1.81 7.33
CA SER A 112 19.89 2.33 8.57
C SER A 112 21.05 3.33 8.35
N ASN A 113 21.75 3.25 7.22
CA ASN A 113 22.88 4.14 6.92
C ASN A 113 22.49 5.37 6.08
N THR A 114 21.27 5.44 5.56
CA THR A 114 20.85 6.44 4.56
C THR A 114 19.59 7.17 4.99
N VAL A 115 18.53 6.44 5.32
CA VAL A 115 17.22 6.96 5.73
C VAL A 115 16.73 6.18 6.97
N PRO A 116 17.46 6.27 8.09
CA PRO A 116 17.19 5.46 9.29
C PRO A 116 15.77 5.65 9.84
N GLU A 117 15.16 6.82 9.64
CA GLU A 117 13.80 7.13 10.08
C GLU A 117 12.74 6.15 9.51
N VAL A 118 13.02 5.48 8.39
CA VAL A 118 12.13 4.45 7.83
C VAL A 118 12.09 3.21 8.72
N VAL A 119 13.25 2.76 9.22
CA VAL A 119 13.35 1.59 10.12
C VAL A 119 12.81 1.96 11.49
N GLU A 120 13.17 3.13 11.99
CA GLU A 120 12.66 3.63 13.28
C GLU A 120 11.12 3.73 13.27
N ALA A 121 10.52 4.25 12.19
CA ALA A 121 9.07 4.27 12.03
C ALA A 121 8.47 2.85 11.96
N PHE A 122 9.14 1.92 11.27
CA PHE A 122 8.70 0.52 11.21
C PHE A 122 8.69 -0.12 12.62
N ASP A 123 9.72 0.12 13.42
CA ASP A 123 9.88 -0.43 14.77
C ASP A 123 8.92 0.20 15.80
N LEU A 124 8.56 1.47 15.60
CA LEU A 124 7.60 2.19 16.46
C LEU A 124 6.14 1.71 16.29
N MET A 125 5.83 1.00 15.20
CA MET A 125 4.46 0.59 14.90
C MET A 125 3.91 -0.41 15.95
N PRO A 126 2.77 -0.13 16.59
CA PRO A 126 2.27 -0.92 17.72
C PRO A 126 1.78 -2.35 17.40
N ASN A 127 1.59 -2.70 16.13
CA ASN A 127 1.10 -4.03 15.77
C ASN A 127 1.61 -4.52 14.41
N LYS A 128 1.54 -5.84 14.21
CA LYS A 128 2.04 -6.53 13.02
C LYS A 128 1.25 -6.24 11.74
N ILE A 129 0.02 -5.74 11.85
CA ILE A 129 -0.86 -5.49 10.70
C ILE A 129 -0.35 -4.28 9.94
N ILE A 130 -0.16 -3.16 10.64
CA ILE A 130 0.38 -1.94 10.02
C ILE A 130 1.85 -2.11 9.61
N GLN A 131 2.61 -2.95 10.32
CA GLN A 131 3.97 -3.34 9.87
C GLN A 131 3.92 -4.13 8.55
N SER A 132 2.99 -5.07 8.38
CA SER A 132 2.81 -5.82 7.13
C SER A 132 2.40 -4.91 5.97
N ASP A 133 1.46 -3.99 6.21
CA ASP A 133 1.09 -2.96 5.25
C ASP A 133 2.27 -2.07 4.87
N PHE A 134 3.12 -1.67 5.81
CA PHE A 134 4.29 -0.87 5.47
C PHE A 134 5.37 -1.69 4.74
N ALA A 135 5.58 -2.95 5.16
CA ALA A 135 6.56 -3.85 4.60
C ALA A 135 6.35 -4.08 3.09
N ARG A 136 5.10 -4.31 2.64
CA ARG A 136 4.82 -4.50 1.21
C ARG A 136 5.24 -3.30 0.36
N TYR A 137 5.06 -2.08 0.85
CA TYR A 137 5.49 -0.87 0.15
C TYR A 137 7.01 -0.76 0.11
N LEU A 138 7.67 -1.06 1.23
CA LEU A 138 9.13 -1.00 1.34
C LEU A 138 9.82 -2.05 0.48
N LEU A 139 9.28 -3.28 0.41
CA LEU A 139 9.82 -4.35 -0.43
C LEU A 139 9.77 -3.97 -1.91
N ILE A 140 8.61 -3.49 -2.39
CA ILE A 140 8.49 -3.08 -3.80
C ILE A 140 9.26 -1.79 -4.08
N PHE A 141 9.36 -0.87 -3.12
CA PHE A 141 10.22 0.31 -3.26
C PHE A 141 11.70 -0.09 -3.43
N LEU A 142 12.20 -1.06 -2.66
CA LEU A 142 13.60 -1.48 -2.72
C LEU A 142 13.91 -2.34 -3.95
N PHE A 143 13.06 -3.32 -4.24
CA PHE A 143 13.38 -4.41 -5.16
C PHE A 143 12.55 -4.43 -6.44
N GLY A 144 11.51 -3.59 -6.52
CA GLY A 144 10.56 -3.60 -7.62
C GLY A 144 9.82 -4.94 -7.75
N GLY A 145 9.07 -5.06 -8.84
CA GLY A 145 8.27 -6.24 -9.14
C GLY A 145 6.89 -6.15 -8.53
N LEU A 146 6.34 -7.31 -8.16
CA LEU A 146 4.97 -7.49 -7.74
C LEU A 146 4.90 -7.92 -6.28
N TYR A 147 4.02 -7.30 -5.51
CA TYR A 147 3.60 -7.80 -4.20
C TYR A 147 2.20 -8.41 -4.33
N SER A 148 1.94 -9.49 -3.59
CA SER A 148 0.59 -10.01 -3.40
C SER A 148 0.43 -10.66 -2.02
N ASP A 149 -0.68 -10.41 -1.32
CA ASP A 149 -1.00 -11.09 -0.06
C ASP A 149 -1.05 -12.63 -0.25
N ILE A 150 -0.75 -13.40 0.80
CA ILE A 150 -0.62 -14.87 0.68
C ILE A 150 -1.94 -15.61 0.47
N ASP A 151 -3.06 -14.98 0.84
CA ASP A 151 -4.43 -15.47 0.71
C ASP A 151 -5.04 -15.05 -0.65
N THR A 152 -4.19 -14.91 -1.67
CA THR A 152 -4.62 -14.61 -3.04
C THR A 152 -4.49 -15.82 -3.94
N ARG A 153 -5.55 -16.08 -4.69
CA ARG A 153 -5.60 -17.11 -5.72
C ARG A 153 -5.27 -16.50 -7.08
N LEU A 154 -4.14 -16.90 -7.65
CA LEU A 154 -3.75 -16.55 -9.01
C LEU A 154 -4.71 -17.19 -10.02
N GLU A 155 -5.30 -16.40 -10.92
CA GLU A 155 -6.16 -16.91 -12.00
C GLU A 155 -5.41 -17.04 -13.32
N LYS A 156 -4.49 -16.11 -13.58
CA LYS A 156 -3.67 -16.11 -14.77
C LYS A 156 -2.23 -15.76 -14.41
N PRO A 157 -1.21 -16.41 -15.02
CA PRO A 157 0.19 -16.03 -14.84
C PRO A 157 0.41 -14.53 -15.06
N VAL A 158 1.31 -13.93 -14.29
CA VAL A 158 1.57 -12.47 -14.29
C VAL A 158 2.02 -11.98 -15.67
N ASP A 159 2.76 -12.80 -16.42
CA ASP A 159 3.18 -12.50 -17.79
C ASP A 159 2.02 -12.39 -18.80
N THR A 160 0.82 -12.83 -18.43
CA THR A 160 -0.39 -12.72 -19.27
C THR A 160 -1.24 -11.50 -18.93
N TRP A 161 -0.89 -10.78 -17.87
CA TRP A 161 -1.62 -9.58 -17.49
C TRP A 161 -1.38 -8.48 -18.52
N PHE A 162 -2.31 -7.54 -18.60
CA PHE A 162 -2.18 -6.39 -19.49
C PHE A 162 -0.82 -5.73 -19.29
N ASP A 163 -0.13 -5.53 -20.40
CA ASP A 163 1.10 -4.77 -20.45
C ASP A 163 1.00 -3.79 -21.62
N SER A 164 1.57 -2.61 -21.45
CA SER A 164 1.57 -1.55 -22.46
C SER A 164 2.93 -1.51 -23.12
N ASP A 165 3.04 -1.24 -24.42
CA ASP A 165 4.35 -1.01 -25.05
C ASP A 165 5.04 0.29 -24.60
N ARG A 166 4.32 1.11 -23.83
CA ARG A 166 4.86 2.29 -23.16
C ARG A 166 5.69 1.91 -21.94
N ASN A 167 6.44 2.90 -21.46
CA ASN A 167 7.24 2.77 -20.25
C ASN A 167 6.35 2.71 -19.00
N VAL A 168 5.97 1.52 -18.57
CA VAL A 168 5.16 1.31 -17.36
C VAL A 168 6.05 1.28 -16.12
N GLY A 169 5.78 2.19 -15.17
CA GLY A 169 6.49 2.34 -13.90
C GLY A 169 5.72 1.80 -12.70
N PHE A 170 4.38 1.81 -12.76
CA PHE A 170 3.52 1.43 -11.64
C PHE A 170 2.19 0.88 -12.13
N VAL A 171 1.68 -0.18 -11.49
CA VAL A 171 0.37 -0.76 -11.81
C VAL A 171 -0.37 -1.16 -10.54
N VAL A 172 -1.63 -0.77 -10.52
CA VAL A 172 -2.61 -1.00 -9.44
C VAL A 172 -3.97 -1.23 -10.09
N ALA A 173 -4.96 -1.73 -9.35
CA ALA A 173 -6.35 -1.80 -9.76
C ALA A 173 -7.27 -1.09 -8.75
N ILE A 174 -8.52 -0.91 -9.18
CA ILE A 174 -9.59 -0.39 -8.33
C ILE A 174 -10.06 -1.49 -7.40
N GLU A 175 -9.96 -1.27 -6.08
CA GLU A 175 -10.57 -2.17 -5.10
C GLU A 175 -12.09 -2.06 -5.15
N GLU A 176 -12.60 -0.83 -5.21
CA GLU A 176 -14.02 -0.55 -5.15
C GLU A 176 -14.41 0.76 -5.85
N ASP A 177 -15.56 0.71 -6.54
CA ASP A 177 -16.28 1.80 -7.20
C ASP A 177 -17.72 1.83 -6.64
N MET A 178 -17.86 2.32 -5.41
CA MET A 178 -19.11 2.32 -4.65
C MET A 178 -20.09 3.40 -5.13
N ASN A 179 -20.83 3.15 -6.22
CA ASN A 179 -21.81 4.11 -6.76
C ASN A 179 -23.20 4.01 -6.12
N VAL A 180 -23.33 4.40 -4.86
CA VAL A 180 -24.63 4.48 -4.15
C VAL A 180 -24.75 5.80 -3.40
N GLU A 181 -25.97 6.30 -3.18
CA GLU A 181 -26.23 7.62 -2.57
C GLU A 181 -25.48 7.83 -1.24
N ASN A 182 -25.41 6.78 -0.42
CA ASN A 182 -24.74 6.77 0.87
C ASN A 182 -23.43 5.94 0.86
N TRP A 183 -22.64 6.07 -0.21
CA TRP A 183 -21.40 5.32 -0.42
C TRP A 183 -20.42 5.46 0.76
N GLU A 184 -20.42 6.61 1.43
CA GLU A 184 -19.60 6.93 2.59
C GLU A 184 -19.94 6.06 3.81
N HIS A 185 -21.08 5.37 3.81
CA HIS A 185 -21.40 4.35 4.82
C HIS A 185 -20.75 2.98 4.53
N TYR A 186 -20.13 2.80 3.37
CA TYR A 186 -19.51 1.52 3.01
C TYR A 186 -18.02 1.67 2.77
N MET A 187 -17.60 2.77 2.15
CA MET A 187 -16.21 3.00 1.76
C MET A 187 -15.67 4.33 2.30
N SER A 188 -14.37 4.37 2.53
CA SER A 188 -13.67 5.59 2.96
C SER A 188 -13.36 6.54 1.80
N ARG A 189 -13.30 6.03 0.57
CA ARG A 189 -13.14 6.80 -0.66
C ARG A 189 -14.15 6.33 -1.68
N ARG A 190 -14.63 7.24 -2.53
CA ARG A 190 -15.62 6.93 -3.57
C ARG A 190 -15.07 5.90 -4.56
N ILE A 191 -13.82 6.07 -4.97
CA ILE A 191 -12.99 5.06 -5.64
C ILE A 191 -11.81 4.78 -4.71
N GLN A 192 -11.57 3.51 -4.40
CA GLN A 192 -10.42 3.06 -3.62
C GLN A 192 -9.56 2.15 -4.50
N PHE A 193 -8.23 2.31 -4.43
CA PHE A 193 -7.30 1.41 -5.11
C PHE A 193 -6.88 0.30 -4.15
N GLU A 194 -6.70 -0.93 -4.63
CA GLU A 194 -6.26 -1.98 -3.72
C GLU A 194 -4.76 -1.91 -3.44
N GLN A 195 -4.39 -2.37 -2.24
CA GLN A 195 -3.02 -2.37 -1.75
C GLN A 195 -2.50 -3.79 -1.44
N TRP A 196 -3.34 -4.81 -1.61
CA TRP A 196 -2.99 -6.21 -1.34
C TRP A 196 -2.38 -6.91 -2.54
N THR A 197 -2.48 -6.33 -3.75
CA THR A 197 -1.63 -6.67 -4.91
C THR A 197 -1.35 -5.43 -5.75
N PHE A 198 -0.09 -5.19 -6.08
CA PHE A 198 0.33 -4.14 -7.02
C PHE A 198 1.72 -4.47 -7.58
N LYS A 199 2.10 -3.85 -8.70
CA LYS A 199 3.45 -3.96 -9.26
C LYS A 199 4.06 -2.59 -9.52
N ALA A 200 5.36 -2.44 -9.29
CA ALA A 200 6.06 -1.21 -9.62
C ALA A 200 7.54 -1.45 -9.93
N LYS A 201 8.13 -0.53 -10.67
CA LYS A 201 9.59 -0.38 -10.72
C LYS A 201 10.11 -0.02 -9.33
N PRO A 202 11.35 -0.43 -9.00
CA PRO A 202 11.97 -0.02 -7.75
C PRO A 202 11.99 1.51 -7.68
N ARG A 203 11.70 2.04 -6.49
CA ARG A 203 11.84 3.45 -6.12
C ARG A 203 10.86 4.42 -6.80
N HIS A 204 9.76 3.88 -7.34
CA HIS A 204 8.72 4.67 -7.98
C HIS A 204 8.27 5.85 -7.09
N PRO A 205 8.07 7.07 -7.65
CA PRO A 205 7.72 8.25 -6.85
C PRO A 205 6.45 8.10 -6.00
N ILE A 206 5.46 7.31 -6.44
CA ILE A 206 4.26 6.99 -5.62
C ILE A 206 4.67 6.35 -4.30
N LEU A 207 5.48 5.28 -4.33
CA LEU A 207 5.92 4.58 -3.11
C LEU A 207 6.80 5.48 -2.25
N ARG A 208 7.64 6.32 -2.86
CA ARG A 208 8.45 7.31 -2.12
C ARG A 208 7.58 8.27 -1.32
N LYS A 209 6.55 8.85 -1.95
CA LYS A 209 5.60 9.77 -1.30
C LYS A 209 4.84 9.04 -0.19
N LEU A 210 4.38 7.82 -0.46
CA LEU A 210 3.66 6.99 0.51
C LEU A 210 4.52 6.70 1.75
N ILE A 211 5.74 6.20 1.56
CA ILE A 211 6.68 5.88 2.66
C ILE A 211 6.94 7.13 3.50
N ALA A 212 7.20 8.28 2.88
CA ALA A 212 7.42 9.52 3.61
C ALA A 212 6.19 9.94 4.42
N LYS A 213 4.98 9.72 3.91
CA LYS A 213 3.74 10.02 4.63
C LYS A 213 3.52 9.09 5.82
N ILE A 214 3.76 7.79 5.64
CA ILE A 214 3.67 6.80 6.72
C ILE A 214 4.66 7.11 7.84
N VAL A 215 5.91 7.45 7.50
CA VAL A 215 6.95 7.85 8.45
C VAL A 215 6.50 9.07 9.25
N GLU A 216 6.03 10.13 8.57
CA GLU A 216 5.48 11.33 9.22
C GLU A 216 4.32 10.99 10.17
N THR A 217 3.35 10.19 9.71
CA THR A 217 2.21 9.76 10.53
C THR A 217 2.67 9.00 11.77
N THR A 218 3.59 8.05 11.65
CA THR A 218 4.10 7.26 12.78
C THR A 218 4.76 8.16 13.84
N PHE A 219 5.62 9.08 13.43
CA PHE A 219 6.32 9.94 14.37
C PHE A 219 5.41 11.01 14.97
N ASN A 220 4.41 11.49 14.23
CA ASN A 220 3.36 12.35 14.78
C ASN A 220 2.52 11.58 15.81
N ALA A 221 2.20 10.32 15.56
CA ALA A 221 1.52 9.47 16.52
C ALA A 221 2.37 9.29 17.79
N ALA A 222 3.67 8.99 17.65
CA ALA A 222 4.62 8.90 18.75
C ALA A 222 4.68 10.18 19.58
N LYS A 223 4.86 11.33 18.93
CA LYS A 223 4.95 12.65 19.58
C LYS A 223 3.69 13.00 20.37
N ASN A 224 2.53 12.58 19.89
CA ASN A 224 1.23 12.90 20.50
C ASN A 224 0.71 11.79 21.43
N ASN A 225 1.53 10.79 21.77
CA ASN A 225 1.13 9.62 22.57
C ASN A 225 -0.07 8.85 21.99
N LYS A 226 -0.15 8.78 20.65
CA LYS A 226 -1.17 8.07 19.88
C LYS A 226 -0.64 6.82 19.16
N LEU A 227 0.41 6.17 19.67
CA LEU A 227 0.94 4.90 19.12
C LEU A 227 0.01 3.72 19.43
N GLN A 228 -1.23 3.85 18.99
CA GLN A 228 -2.26 2.84 19.05
C GLN A 228 -2.99 2.90 17.72
N ALA A 229 -3.09 1.77 17.04
CA ALA A 229 -3.88 1.69 15.82
C ALA A 229 -5.33 1.34 16.19
N TYR A 230 -6.30 1.93 15.50
CA TYR A 230 -7.71 1.57 15.63
C TYR A 230 -8.31 1.18 14.28
N TYR A 231 -9.38 0.40 14.35
CA TYR A 231 -10.33 0.23 13.26
C TYR A 231 -11.74 0.35 13.83
N LYS A 232 -12.70 0.73 12.98
CA LYS A 232 -14.10 1.00 13.37
C LYS A 232 -14.76 -0.10 14.22
N ASP A 233 -14.37 -1.37 14.03
CA ASP A 233 -14.95 -2.52 14.72
C ASP A 233 -14.16 -2.93 15.98
N PHE A 234 -13.04 -2.27 16.27
CA PHE A 234 -12.20 -2.56 17.43
C PHE A 234 -12.90 -2.05 18.70
N LYS A 235 -13.22 -2.97 19.61
CA LYS A 235 -13.81 -2.64 20.92
C LYS A 235 -12.72 -2.24 21.92
N GLY A 236 -12.99 -1.21 22.72
CA GLY A 236 -12.08 -0.79 23.81
C GLY A 236 -10.88 0.03 23.37
N VAL A 237 -10.90 0.61 22.17
CA VAL A 237 -9.87 1.55 21.68
C VAL A 237 -10.41 2.97 21.73
N ASP A 238 -9.67 3.87 22.39
CA ASP A 238 -9.98 5.30 22.36
C ASP A 238 -9.59 5.89 21.00
N LYS A 239 -10.59 6.25 20.19
CA LYS A 239 -10.39 6.87 18.87
C LYS A 239 -9.58 8.16 18.96
N CYS A 240 -9.75 8.94 20.02
CA CYS A 240 -9.10 10.24 20.17
C CYS A 240 -7.60 10.13 20.44
N SER A 241 -7.20 8.99 21.01
CA SER A 241 -5.83 8.63 21.36
C SER A 241 -5.21 7.60 20.41
N SER A 242 -5.78 7.40 19.21
CA SER A 242 -5.31 6.43 18.22
C SER A 242 -5.28 7.00 16.81
N VAL A 243 -4.68 6.23 15.90
CA VAL A 243 -4.64 6.52 14.46
C VAL A 243 -5.39 5.42 13.72
N ASP A 244 -6.23 5.81 12.75
CA ASP A 244 -6.97 4.86 11.92
C ASP A 244 -5.99 4.05 11.07
N ILE A 245 -6.08 2.71 11.14
CA ILE A 245 -5.26 1.81 10.32
C ILE A 245 -5.38 2.16 8.82
N MET A 246 -6.59 2.54 8.37
CA MET A 246 -6.84 2.92 6.98
C MET A 246 -5.99 4.12 6.54
N GLU A 247 -5.79 5.10 7.42
CA GLU A 247 -5.03 6.34 7.15
C GLU A 247 -3.55 6.22 7.48
N TRP A 248 -3.18 5.27 8.33
CA TRP A 248 -1.79 5.10 8.72
C TRP A 248 -0.99 4.37 7.65
N THR A 249 -1.38 3.13 7.32
CA THR A 249 -0.69 2.28 6.34
C THR A 249 -1.65 1.63 5.36
N GLY A 250 -2.95 1.78 5.61
CA GLY A 250 -4.02 1.12 4.90
C GLY A 250 -4.49 1.84 3.63
N PRO A 251 -5.66 1.42 3.10
CA PRO A 251 -6.10 1.75 1.74
C PRO A 251 -6.34 3.24 1.50
N VAL A 252 -6.56 4.03 2.55
CA VAL A 252 -6.86 5.45 2.41
C VAL A 252 -5.60 6.23 2.08
N VAL A 253 -4.52 6.08 2.86
CA VAL A 253 -3.25 6.77 2.55
C VAL A 253 -2.65 6.27 1.24
N TRP A 254 -2.83 4.99 0.91
CA TRP A 254 -2.48 4.41 -0.38
C TRP A 254 -3.19 5.12 -1.54
N THR A 255 -4.52 5.16 -1.47
CA THR A 255 -5.38 5.74 -2.50
C THR A 255 -5.09 7.23 -2.68
N ASP A 256 -5.02 7.98 -1.58
CA ASP A 256 -4.77 9.42 -1.62
C ASP A 256 -3.38 9.75 -2.17
N THR A 257 -2.37 8.91 -1.87
CA THR A 257 -1.03 9.10 -2.44
C THR A 257 -1.02 8.88 -3.95
N ILE A 258 -1.77 7.90 -4.47
CA ILE A 258 -1.90 7.68 -5.91
C ILE A 258 -2.60 8.87 -6.56
N TYR A 259 -3.76 9.30 -6.05
CA TYR A 259 -4.45 10.49 -6.57
C TYR A 259 -3.56 11.74 -6.54
N GLY A 260 -2.86 11.97 -5.43
CA GLY A 260 -1.95 13.10 -5.27
C GLY A 260 -0.73 13.02 -6.19
N HIS A 261 -0.28 11.81 -6.55
CA HIS A 261 0.74 11.65 -7.58
C HIS A 261 0.20 11.96 -8.98
N LEU A 262 -0.92 11.36 -9.36
CA LEU A 262 -1.53 11.53 -10.67
C LEU A 262 -1.88 13.01 -10.96
N ASN A 263 -2.42 13.72 -9.97
CA ASN A 263 -2.73 15.15 -10.08
C ASN A 263 -1.49 16.06 -9.94
N SER A 264 -0.31 15.53 -9.59
CA SER A 264 0.93 16.30 -9.59
C SER A 264 1.68 16.27 -10.92
N LEU A 265 1.21 15.50 -11.90
CA LEU A 265 1.82 15.38 -13.22
C LEU A 265 1.46 16.61 -14.07
N GLU A 266 2.47 17.21 -14.71
CA GLU A 266 2.27 18.31 -15.65
C GLU A 266 1.89 17.75 -17.03
N ASN A 267 0.66 17.99 -17.48
CA ASN A 267 0.14 17.53 -18.79
C ASN A 267 0.31 16.01 -19.05
N PRO A 268 -0.26 15.15 -18.18
CA PRO A 268 -0.04 13.71 -18.29
C PRO A 268 -0.60 13.13 -19.59
N THR A 269 0.10 12.16 -20.15
CA THR A 269 -0.43 11.37 -21.27
C THR A 269 -1.46 10.38 -20.75
N ILE A 270 -2.69 10.46 -21.26
CA ILE A 270 -3.76 9.54 -20.88
C ILE A 270 -4.06 8.60 -22.04
N VAL A 271 -4.05 7.30 -21.78
CA VAL A 271 -4.46 6.25 -22.72
C VAL A 271 -5.54 5.41 -22.06
N ASP A 272 -6.79 5.62 -22.46
CA ASP A 272 -7.91 4.77 -22.06
C ASP A 272 -8.09 3.65 -23.07
N ILE A 273 -7.95 2.40 -22.63
CA ILE A 273 -8.08 1.22 -23.50
C ILE A 273 -9.54 1.02 -23.92
N ASP A 274 -10.50 1.51 -23.15
CA ASP A 274 -11.90 1.61 -23.55
C ASP A 274 -12.31 3.09 -23.63
N SER A 275 -11.83 3.77 -24.68
CA SER A 275 -12.17 5.16 -24.95
C SER A 275 -13.65 5.40 -25.27
N THR A 276 -14.45 4.34 -25.41
CA THR A 276 -15.87 4.40 -25.72
C THR A 276 -16.77 4.17 -24.51
N ARG A 277 -16.18 3.96 -23.32
CA ARG A 277 -16.94 3.72 -22.09
C ARG A 277 -17.94 4.85 -21.85
N SER A 278 -19.17 4.47 -21.58
CA SER A 278 -20.26 5.38 -21.25
C SER A 278 -20.80 5.04 -19.88
N ILE A 279 -20.81 6.01 -18.98
CA ILE A 279 -21.34 5.86 -17.63
C ILE A 279 -22.80 6.26 -17.67
N THR A 280 -23.70 5.30 -17.48
CA THR A 280 -25.14 5.54 -17.43
C THR A 280 -25.64 5.62 -16.00
N GLY A 281 -26.59 6.52 -15.74
CA GLY A 281 -27.23 6.67 -14.43
C GLY A 281 -26.64 7.81 -13.60
N GLU A 282 -27.22 8.01 -12.42
CA GLU A 282 -26.75 9.02 -11.48
C GLU A 282 -25.44 8.58 -10.81
N LEU A 283 -24.54 9.54 -10.63
CA LEU A 283 -23.27 9.33 -9.95
C LEU A 283 -23.29 10.01 -8.59
N TYR A 284 -23.14 9.20 -7.54
CA TYR A 284 -23.02 9.68 -6.17
C TYR A 284 -21.55 9.76 -5.80
N GLY A 285 -21.13 10.82 -5.12
CA GLY A 285 -19.73 11.01 -4.75
C GLY A 285 -19.49 12.39 -4.15
N PRO A 286 -18.30 12.64 -3.60
CA PRO A 286 -17.96 13.95 -3.07
C PRO A 286 -17.94 15.01 -4.19
N PRO A 287 -18.10 16.30 -3.84
CA PRO A 287 -17.92 17.40 -4.79
C PRO A 287 -16.58 17.28 -5.52
N LEU A 288 -16.56 17.69 -6.78
CA LEU A 288 -15.32 17.74 -7.55
C LEU A 288 -14.57 19.02 -7.22
N ASP A 289 -13.29 18.87 -6.93
CA ASP A 289 -12.36 19.98 -7.00
C ASP A 289 -12.11 20.35 -8.46
N LYS A 290 -12.26 21.63 -8.78
CA LYS A 290 -12.09 22.15 -10.15
C LYS A 290 -10.63 22.12 -10.60
N GLU A 291 -9.68 22.05 -9.67
CA GLU A 291 -8.24 22.01 -9.94
C GLU A 291 -7.75 20.57 -10.19
N GLN A 292 -8.54 19.55 -9.81
CA GLN A 292 -8.19 18.16 -10.01
C GLN A 292 -8.51 17.69 -11.43
N LEU A 293 -7.46 17.35 -12.19
CA LEU A 293 -7.58 16.71 -13.50
C LEU A 293 -8.13 15.28 -13.37
N ILE A 294 -7.66 14.54 -12.37
CA ILE A 294 -7.95 13.12 -12.16
C ILE A 294 -8.72 12.99 -10.84
N SER A 295 -10.04 12.86 -10.94
CA SER A 295 -10.96 12.69 -9.81
C SER A 295 -11.54 11.27 -9.77
N TRP A 296 -12.36 10.95 -8.77
CA TRP A 296 -13.07 9.66 -8.70
C TRP A 296 -13.92 9.39 -9.96
N LYS A 297 -14.50 10.43 -10.59
CA LYS A 297 -15.27 10.28 -11.84
C LYS A 297 -14.42 9.80 -13.00
N PHE A 298 -13.12 10.07 -12.99
CA PHE A 298 -12.20 9.59 -14.02
C PHE A 298 -12.07 8.06 -14.00
N PHE A 299 -12.31 7.41 -12.87
CA PHE A 299 -12.18 5.96 -12.73
C PHE A 299 -13.51 5.21 -12.63
N THR A 300 -14.62 5.92 -12.41
CA THR A 300 -15.93 5.30 -12.33
C THR A 300 -16.29 4.55 -13.61
N GLY A 301 -16.79 3.33 -13.47
CA GLY A 301 -17.22 2.48 -14.59
C GLY A 301 -16.07 1.86 -15.39
N LEU A 302 -14.86 1.82 -14.85
CA LEU A 302 -13.70 1.23 -15.53
C LEU A 302 -13.89 -0.28 -15.77
N VAL A 303 -13.90 -0.70 -17.04
CA VAL A 303 -14.00 -2.11 -17.47
C VAL A 303 -12.76 -2.61 -18.23
N ALA A 304 -11.87 -1.71 -18.63
CA ALA A 304 -10.57 -1.99 -19.24
C ALA A 304 -9.49 -1.11 -18.59
N PRO A 305 -8.19 -1.47 -18.66
CA PRO A 305 -7.14 -0.64 -18.09
C PRO A 305 -7.12 0.79 -18.63
N VAL A 306 -6.75 1.75 -17.79
CA VAL A 306 -6.40 3.12 -18.21
C VAL A 306 -4.96 3.38 -17.79
N MET A 307 -4.22 4.10 -18.63
CA MET A 307 -2.84 4.51 -18.35
C MET A 307 -2.76 6.03 -18.24
N VAL A 308 -2.08 6.51 -17.20
CA VAL A 308 -1.76 7.92 -16.98
C VAL A 308 -0.24 8.01 -16.81
N ASP A 309 0.44 8.58 -17.80
CA ASP A 309 1.89 8.51 -17.99
C ASP A 309 2.43 7.09 -17.80
N ASP A 310 3.18 6.81 -16.73
CA ASP A 310 3.77 5.50 -16.45
C ASP A 310 2.93 4.64 -15.47
N VAL A 311 1.76 5.13 -15.07
CA VAL A 311 0.85 4.45 -14.14
C VAL A 311 -0.28 3.77 -14.90
N VAL A 312 -0.41 2.45 -14.76
CA VAL A 312 -1.56 1.69 -15.28
C VAL A 312 -2.53 1.38 -14.14
N ILE A 313 -3.80 1.68 -14.35
CA ILE A 313 -4.90 1.38 -13.44
C ILE A 313 -5.77 0.32 -14.09
N TYR A 314 -5.85 -0.85 -13.48
CA TYR A 314 -6.74 -1.93 -13.88
C TYR A 314 -8.17 -1.71 -13.37
N PRO A 315 -9.19 -2.23 -14.09
CA PRO A 315 -10.57 -2.19 -13.63
C PRO A 315 -10.75 -3.02 -12.36
N LYS A 316 -11.80 -2.72 -11.59
CA LYS A 316 -12.17 -3.51 -10.39
C LYS A 316 -12.29 -5.00 -10.67
N ALA A 317 -12.74 -5.32 -11.88
CA ALA A 317 -12.91 -6.70 -12.34
C ALA A 317 -11.59 -7.48 -12.47
N SER A 318 -10.43 -6.83 -12.38
CA SER A 318 -9.14 -7.52 -12.47
C SER A 318 -8.79 -8.32 -11.23
N PHE A 319 -9.09 -7.79 -10.05
CA PHE A 319 -8.65 -8.29 -8.75
C PHE A 319 -9.88 -8.47 -7.84
N ARG A 320 -10.66 -9.54 -8.07
CA ARG A 320 -12.04 -9.68 -7.57
C ARG A 320 -12.17 -10.41 -6.22
N GLU A 321 -13.37 -10.25 -5.64
CA GLU A 321 -13.95 -11.03 -4.53
C GLU A 321 -15.04 -12.03 -5.01
N ASP A 322 -15.41 -12.03 -6.30
CA ASP A 322 -16.53 -12.82 -6.85
C ASP A 322 -16.07 -14.08 -7.61
N THR A 323 -16.69 -15.22 -7.30
CA THR A 323 -16.39 -16.56 -7.83
C THR A 323 -17.13 -16.89 -9.13
N GLU A 324 -18.08 -16.07 -9.60
CA GLU A 324 -18.92 -16.36 -10.77
C GLU A 324 -18.22 -16.18 -12.14
N ASN A 325 -16.91 -15.90 -12.16
CA ASN A 325 -16.05 -15.82 -13.36
C ASN A 325 -16.53 -14.89 -14.52
N ASN A 326 -17.42 -13.94 -14.22
CA ASN A 326 -17.99 -12.98 -15.19
C ASN A 326 -17.11 -11.73 -15.56
N CYS A 327 -15.78 -11.70 -15.36
CA CYS A 327 -14.94 -10.47 -15.55
C CYS A 327 -14.28 -10.31 -16.93
N GLY A 328 -14.58 -11.20 -17.87
CA GLY A 328 -14.05 -11.10 -19.23
C GLY A 328 -12.52 -11.19 -19.30
N LYS A 329 -11.90 -10.27 -20.05
CA LYS A 329 -10.48 -10.37 -20.45
C LYS A 329 -9.49 -10.19 -19.28
N TYR A 330 -9.81 -9.32 -18.34
CA TYR A 330 -8.83 -8.78 -17.38
C TYR A 330 -8.82 -9.45 -16.01
N CYS A 331 -9.46 -10.62 -15.86
CA CYS A 331 -9.46 -11.46 -14.66
C CYS A 331 -8.06 -12.00 -14.33
N TYR A 332 -7.43 -11.56 -13.23
CA TYR A 332 -6.05 -11.95 -12.93
C TYR A 332 -5.88 -12.63 -11.57
N ILE A 333 -6.58 -12.14 -10.54
CA ILE A 333 -6.41 -12.58 -9.16
C ILE A 333 -7.75 -12.55 -8.44
N PHE A 334 -7.90 -13.45 -7.48
CA PHE A 334 -8.99 -13.47 -6.51
C PHE A 334 -8.42 -13.37 -5.08
N HIS A 335 -8.99 -12.52 -4.22
CA HIS A 335 -8.59 -12.40 -2.81
C HIS A 335 -9.54 -13.22 -1.92
N GLU A 336 -9.01 -14.13 -1.09
CA GLU A 336 -9.82 -15.00 -0.22
C GLU A 336 -10.26 -14.30 1.09
N PHE A 337 -9.74 -13.10 1.38
CA PHE A 337 -10.02 -12.29 2.58
C PHE A 337 -9.81 -13.00 3.91
N GLY A 338 -9.09 -14.12 3.91
CA GLY A 338 -8.85 -14.88 5.11
C GLY A 338 -8.04 -14.06 6.12
N GLY A 339 -6.96 -13.39 5.70
CA GLY A 339 -6.08 -12.62 6.57
C GLY A 339 -6.60 -11.26 7.05
N SER A 340 -7.84 -10.90 6.74
CA SER A 340 -8.34 -9.53 6.92
C SER A 340 -8.33 -9.09 8.39
N TRP A 341 -7.59 -8.03 8.67
CA TRP A 341 -7.52 -7.39 9.98
C TRP A 341 -8.84 -6.78 10.46
N LYS A 342 -9.85 -6.72 9.59
CA LYS A 342 -11.24 -6.33 9.88
C LYS A 342 -11.88 -7.15 11.03
N ASN A 343 -11.27 -8.27 11.44
CA ASN A 343 -11.65 -9.07 12.61
C ASN A 343 -10.80 -8.77 13.87
N ASN A 344 -10.80 -7.53 14.36
CA ASN A 344 -10.08 -7.12 15.58
C ASN A 344 -8.58 -7.47 15.61
N GLY A 345 -7.94 -7.49 14.44
CA GLY A 345 -6.53 -7.85 14.31
C GLY A 345 -6.15 -9.27 14.71
N LYS A 346 -7.14 -10.17 14.90
CA LYS A 346 -6.91 -11.56 15.29
C LYS A 346 -6.51 -12.47 14.12
N GLY A 347 -6.62 -11.99 12.87
CA GLY A 347 -6.40 -12.80 11.67
C GLY A 347 -7.44 -13.92 11.53
N GLU A 348 -7.17 -14.88 10.63
CA GLU A 348 -7.99 -16.08 10.45
C GLU A 348 -8.15 -16.86 11.77
N ILE A 349 -9.39 -17.23 12.09
CA ILE A 349 -9.65 -18.29 13.06
C ILE A 349 -9.54 -19.60 12.27
N LYS A 350 -8.48 -20.39 12.50
CA LYS A 350 -8.35 -21.74 11.92
C LYS A 350 -9.64 -22.53 12.24
N PRO A 351 -10.26 -23.20 11.26
CA PRO A 351 -11.26 -24.22 11.56
C PRO A 351 -10.62 -25.22 12.53
N LYS A 352 -11.31 -25.56 13.61
CA LYS A 352 -10.84 -26.63 14.50
C LYS A 352 -10.90 -27.94 13.71
N ASP A 353 -9.78 -28.65 13.63
CA ASP A 353 -9.73 -29.99 13.04
C ASP A 353 -10.77 -30.88 13.73
N GLY A 354 -11.77 -31.32 12.96
CA GLY A 354 -12.86 -32.14 13.45
C GLY A 354 -13.95 -32.29 12.40
N LEU A 355 -13.81 -33.32 11.57
CA LEU A 355 -14.84 -34.04 10.80
C LEU A 355 -16.15 -33.26 10.54
N LEU A 356 -16.33 -32.79 9.31
CA LEU A 356 -17.67 -32.63 8.76
C LEU A 356 -17.73 -33.39 7.44
N GLU A 357 -18.48 -34.48 7.51
CA GLU A 357 -18.95 -35.30 6.40
C GLU A 357 -19.75 -34.44 5.41
N ASP A 358 -19.78 -34.90 4.16
CA ASP A 358 -20.55 -34.32 3.06
C ASP A 358 -22.02 -34.13 3.46
N GLU A 359 -22.46 -32.88 3.59
CA GLU A 359 -23.87 -32.52 3.44
C GLU A 359 -24.01 -31.43 2.38
N ASP A 360 -24.81 -31.75 1.37
CA ASP A 360 -25.24 -30.88 0.27
C ASP A 360 -25.74 -29.52 0.78
N VAL A 361 -24.98 -28.45 0.52
CA VAL A 361 -25.45 -27.07 0.73
C VAL A 361 -25.70 -26.40 -0.61
N ALA A 362 -26.98 -26.15 -0.89
CA ALA A 362 -27.47 -25.42 -2.05
C ALA A 362 -26.87 -24.01 -2.18
N PRO A 363 -26.67 -23.48 -3.40
CA PRO A 363 -26.03 -22.20 -3.62
C PRO A 363 -27.04 -21.06 -3.50
N GLN A 364 -27.04 -20.36 -2.36
CA GLN A 364 -27.54 -18.97 -2.26
C GLN A 364 -27.20 -18.36 -0.90
N GLN A 365 -26.05 -17.70 -0.80
CA GLN A 365 -25.86 -16.63 0.19
C GLN A 365 -25.49 -15.34 -0.53
N LYS A 366 -26.52 -14.54 -0.85
CA LYS A 366 -26.35 -13.12 -1.11
C LYS A 366 -25.70 -12.49 0.13
N LYS A 367 -24.44 -12.06 0.02
CA LYS A 367 -23.77 -11.27 1.06
C LYS A 367 -24.63 -10.03 1.37
N LYS A 368 -25.13 -9.95 2.61
CA LYS A 368 -25.77 -8.74 3.14
C LYS A 368 -24.69 -7.67 3.28
N LEU A 369 -24.80 -6.57 2.52
CA LEU A 369 -23.99 -5.38 2.73
C LEU A 369 -24.17 -4.92 4.19
N VAL A 370 -23.10 -4.97 4.98
CA VAL A 370 -23.11 -4.50 6.36
C VAL A 370 -22.96 -2.98 6.34
N LYS A 371 -24.01 -2.26 6.75
CA LYS A 371 -24.01 -0.80 6.89
C LYS A 371 -22.94 -0.36 7.91
N ARG A 372 -22.16 0.71 7.66
CA ARG A 372 -21.48 1.44 8.76
C ARG A 372 -22.55 1.84 9.77
N GLY A 373 -22.39 1.44 11.02
CA GLY A 373 -23.12 2.06 12.12
C GLY A 373 -22.57 3.48 12.29
N LEU A 374 -23.37 4.48 11.99
CA LEU A 374 -23.13 5.83 12.52
C LEU A 374 -23.41 5.76 14.02
N PHE A 375 -22.38 5.82 14.84
CA PHE A 375 -22.56 6.05 16.27
C PHE A 375 -22.81 7.54 16.46
N SER A 376 -23.84 7.87 17.23
CA SER A 376 -24.34 9.23 17.49
C SER A 376 -23.44 10.09 18.40
N ASP A 377 -22.19 9.69 18.64
CA ASP A 377 -21.28 10.34 19.61
C ASP A 377 -19.97 10.84 18.96
N ASP A 378 -19.98 11.15 17.65
CA ASP A 378 -18.80 11.64 16.90
C ASP A 378 -18.50 13.15 17.13
N SER A 379 -18.78 13.72 18.32
CA SER A 379 -18.75 15.19 18.50
C SER A 379 -17.44 15.82 18.98
N ASP A 380 -16.40 15.10 19.43
CA ASP A 380 -15.29 15.77 20.14
C ASP A 380 -13.87 15.42 19.70
N CYS A 381 -13.68 14.64 18.63
CA CYS A 381 -12.34 14.30 18.15
C CYS A 381 -12.27 14.51 16.64
N ASP A 382 -11.63 15.62 16.23
CA ASP A 382 -11.30 15.91 14.84
C ASP A 382 -10.56 14.71 14.23
N HIS A 383 -11.27 13.95 13.40
CA HIS A 383 -10.70 12.99 12.49
C HIS A 383 -11.07 13.43 11.07
N PRO A 384 -10.13 13.40 10.11
CA PRO A 384 -10.29 13.98 8.78
C PRO A 384 -11.26 13.22 7.86
N TYR A 385 -12.09 12.31 8.39
CA TYR A 385 -13.22 11.72 7.68
C TYR A 385 -14.47 12.62 7.65
N SER A 386 -14.29 13.94 7.77
CA SER A 386 -15.18 14.82 7.03
C SER A 386 -14.86 14.60 5.55
N PRO A 387 -15.80 14.14 4.70
CA PRO A 387 -15.62 14.28 3.26
C PRO A 387 -15.24 15.74 3.05
N VAL A 388 -14.01 15.96 2.55
CA VAL A 388 -13.46 17.30 2.32
C VAL A 388 -14.54 18.12 1.64
N ARG A 389 -14.90 19.24 2.30
CA ARG A 389 -15.83 20.24 1.76
C ARG A 389 -15.28 20.85 0.48
#